data_AF-A0A1H0VRT8-F1
#
_entry.id   AF-A0A1H0VRT8-F1
#
_cell.length_a   1.000
_cell.length_b   1.000
_cell.length_c   1.000
_cell.angle_alpha   90.00
_cell.angle_beta   90.00
_cell.angle_gamma   90.00
#
_symmetry.space_group_name_H-M   'P 1'
#
loop_
_entity.id
_entity.type
_entity.pdbx_description
1 polymer ?
#
loop_
_entity_poly.entity_id
_entity_poly.type
_entity_poly.pdbx_seq_one_letter_code
_entity_poly.pdbx_strand_id
1 'polypeptide(L)'
;MGKKNDWAVRFLTIPAVTACLLSAACTTTAPSHTGPYSGRQLSTYDMSTEYATEYSPDGFTLLVYHRYQQFTMLRSSAAAECKAAAGNVATSVADRWNRKLAPMDDSRVELNTSRNWLGKITACSAKVPVVWER
;
A
#
# COMPACT_ATOMS: atom_id res chain seq x y z
N MET A 1 62.76 44.19 4.46
CA MET A 1 61.65 44.32 5.44
C MET A 1 60.42 43.62 4.87
N GLY A 2 59.92 42.58 5.53
CA GLY A 2 58.70 41.86 5.14
C GLY A 2 58.42 40.74 6.15
N LYS A 3 57.28 40.85 6.85
CA LYS A 3 56.89 40.13 8.08
C LYS A 3 56.57 38.65 7.88
N LYS A 4 56.81 37.89 8.96
CA LYS A 4 56.41 36.48 9.22
C LYS A 4 54.89 36.33 9.31
N ASN A 5 54.33 35.29 8.70
CA ASN A 5 52.94 34.87 8.90
C ASN A 5 52.85 33.36 9.18
N ASP A 6 53.40 32.91 10.31
CA ASP A 6 53.10 31.61 10.93
C ASP A 6 51.78 31.73 11.70
N TRP A 7 50.61 31.46 11.10
CA TRP A 7 49.32 31.46 11.84
C TRP A 7 48.21 30.59 11.23
N ALA A 8 48.53 29.63 10.37
CA ALA A 8 47.52 28.83 9.67
C ALA A 8 47.45 27.36 10.16
N VAL A 9 47.97 27.05 11.35
CA VAL A 9 47.92 25.71 11.94
C VAL A 9 47.19 25.80 13.28
N ARG A 10 45.84 25.86 13.31
CA ARG A 10 45.06 25.55 14.54
C ARG A 10 43.53 25.48 14.44
N PHE A 11 42.88 25.74 13.30
CA PHE A 11 41.40 25.85 13.29
C PHE A 11 40.66 24.84 12.38
N LEU A 12 41.30 23.76 11.96
CA LEU A 12 40.78 22.87 10.91
C LEU A 12 40.37 21.47 11.38
N THR A 13 39.99 21.29 12.65
CA THR A 13 39.73 19.95 13.22
C THR A 13 38.35 19.75 13.86
N ILE A 14 37.34 20.61 13.65
CA ILE A 14 36.05 20.48 14.38
C ILE A 14 34.73 20.70 13.59
N PRO A 15 34.56 20.46 12.27
CA PRO A 15 33.19 20.39 11.72
C PRO A 15 32.83 19.05 11.07
N ALA A 16 33.63 17.99 11.21
CA ALA A 16 33.34 16.71 10.53
C ALA A 16 32.33 15.81 11.29
N VAL A 17 32.03 16.09 12.56
CA VAL A 17 31.25 15.16 13.42
C VAL A 17 29.73 15.46 13.42
N THR A 18 29.30 16.63 12.95
CA THR A 18 27.89 17.05 13.01
C THR A 18 27.04 16.67 11.80
N ALA A 19 27.62 16.10 10.74
CA ALA A 19 26.88 15.78 9.51
C ALA A 19 26.18 14.41 9.52
N CYS A 20 26.55 13.47 10.39
CA CYS A 20 26.00 12.10 10.38
C CYS A 20 24.72 11.89 11.20
N LEU A 21 24.29 12.88 12.01
CA LEU A 21 23.11 12.73 12.88
C LEU A 21 21.78 13.05 12.19
N LEU A 22 21.79 13.50 10.94
CA LEU A 22 20.58 13.86 10.19
C LEU A 22 20.10 12.76 9.21
N SER A 23 20.85 11.66 9.07
CA SER A 23 20.59 10.64 8.04
C SER A 23 19.74 9.46 8.50
N ALA A 24 19.23 9.46 9.73
CA ALA A 24 18.52 8.31 10.33
C ALA A 24 16.98 8.41 10.29
N ALA A 25 16.40 9.38 9.58
CA ALA A 25 14.94 9.52 9.46
C ALA A 25 14.41 8.96 8.12
N CYS A 26 14.81 7.76 7.73
CA CYS A 26 14.03 6.95 6.79
C CYS A 26 12.95 6.19 7.57
N THR A 27 12.11 6.90 8.32
CA THR A 27 10.87 6.32 8.84
C THR A 27 9.91 6.21 7.67
N THR A 28 9.97 5.08 6.95
CA THR A 28 8.85 4.60 6.14
C THR A 28 7.64 4.61 7.06
N THR A 29 6.73 5.55 6.84
CA THR A 29 5.45 5.58 7.54
C THR A 29 4.76 4.27 7.24
N ALA A 30 4.68 3.38 8.25
CA ALA A 30 3.86 2.20 8.14
C ALA A 30 2.44 2.68 7.80
N PRO A 31 1.79 2.14 6.76
CA PRO A 31 0.41 2.51 6.45
C PRO A 31 -0.42 2.28 7.71
N SER A 32 -0.98 3.37 8.23
CA SER A 32 -1.83 3.38 9.42
C SER A 32 -3.16 2.72 9.07
N HIS A 33 -3.20 1.40 9.12
CA HIS A 33 -4.40 0.63 8.76
C HIS A 33 -5.50 0.81 9.84
N THR A 34 -6.26 1.89 9.71
CA THR A 34 -7.61 2.07 10.30
C THR A 34 -8.70 1.49 9.39
N GLY A 35 -8.34 0.46 8.60
CA GLY A 35 -9.25 -0.27 7.72
C GLY A 35 -9.82 -1.53 8.38
N PRO A 36 -10.76 -2.23 7.73
CA PRO A 36 -11.46 -3.40 8.28
C PRO A 36 -10.57 -4.64 8.52
N TYR A 37 -9.28 -4.57 8.19
CA TYR A 37 -8.29 -5.62 8.42
C TYR A 37 -7.31 -5.24 9.54
N SER A 38 -7.82 -4.69 10.64
CA SER A 38 -7.03 -4.31 11.82
C SER A 38 -6.22 -5.51 12.32
N GLY A 39 -4.92 -5.53 12.04
CA GLY A 39 -4.00 -6.61 12.42
C GLY A 39 -3.31 -7.33 11.25
N ARG A 40 -3.74 -7.14 10.01
CA ARG A 40 -3.01 -7.59 8.83
C ARG A 40 -2.25 -6.44 8.18
N GLN A 41 -0.97 -6.67 7.89
CA GLN A 41 -0.18 -5.75 7.09
C GLN A 41 -0.59 -5.91 5.63
N LEU A 42 -1.15 -4.85 5.02
CA LEU A 42 -1.39 -4.83 3.59
C LEU A 42 -0.16 -4.29 2.86
N SER A 43 0.12 -4.90 1.71
CA SER A 43 1.11 -4.43 0.74
C SER A 43 0.49 -3.38 -0.17
N THR A 44 1.24 -2.34 -0.51
CA THR A 44 0.80 -1.32 -1.46
C THR A 44 0.82 -1.90 -2.88
N TYR A 45 -0.29 -1.79 -3.61
CA TYR A 45 -0.38 -2.09 -5.04
C TYR A 45 -0.19 -0.82 -5.87
N ASP A 46 -0.95 0.23 -5.53
CA ASP A 46 -0.87 1.56 -6.13
C ASP A 46 -1.13 2.64 -5.07
N MET A 47 -1.20 3.91 -5.48
CA MET A 47 -1.43 5.06 -4.57
C MET A 47 -2.76 5.03 -3.79
N SER A 48 -3.72 4.24 -4.27
CA SER A 48 -5.10 4.12 -3.76
C SER A 48 -5.47 2.71 -3.32
N THR A 49 -4.67 1.70 -3.68
CA THR A 49 -4.99 0.28 -3.49
C THR A 49 -3.92 -0.42 -2.68
N GLU A 50 -4.35 -1.06 -1.61
CA GLU A 50 -3.53 -1.95 -0.78
C GLU A 50 -4.14 -3.36 -0.81
N TYR A 51 -3.31 -4.38 -0.65
CA TYR A 51 -3.76 -5.76 -0.69
C TYR A 51 -2.95 -6.69 0.22
N ALA A 52 -3.56 -7.79 0.62
CA ALA A 52 -2.88 -8.89 1.28
C ALA A 52 -3.41 -10.21 0.72
N THR A 53 -2.57 -11.24 0.71
CA THR A 53 -2.93 -12.57 0.21
C THR A 53 -2.84 -13.60 1.32
N GLU A 54 -3.84 -14.46 1.41
CA GLU A 54 -3.85 -15.66 2.25
C GLU A 54 -3.70 -16.87 1.36
N TYR A 55 -2.54 -17.51 1.37
CA TYR A 55 -2.27 -18.63 0.48
C TYR A 55 -3.05 -19.89 0.88
N SER A 56 -3.49 -20.66 -0.12
CA SER A 56 -4.10 -21.98 0.01
C SER A 56 -3.57 -22.92 -1.09
N PRO A 57 -3.54 -24.25 -0.90
CA PRO A 57 -3.09 -25.17 -1.95
C PRO A 57 -3.88 -25.03 -3.26
N ASP A 58 -5.19 -24.78 -3.15
CA ASP A 58 -6.11 -24.64 -4.28
C ASP A 58 -6.20 -23.21 -4.82
N GLY A 59 -5.54 -22.23 -4.18
CA GLY A 59 -5.76 -20.82 -4.54
C GLY A 59 -5.18 -19.83 -3.53
N PHE A 60 -5.87 -18.71 -3.35
CA PHE A 60 -5.57 -17.76 -2.29
C PHE A 60 -6.78 -16.89 -2.01
N THR A 61 -6.91 -16.40 -0.78
CA THR A 61 -7.87 -15.34 -0.47
C THR A 61 -7.17 -14.01 -0.62
N LEU A 62 -7.67 -13.16 -1.51
CA LEU A 62 -7.20 -11.80 -1.68
C LEU A 62 -8.02 -10.86 -0.82
N LEU A 63 -7.34 -10.08 0.02
CA LEU A 63 -7.89 -8.98 0.77
C LEU A 63 -7.45 -7.70 0.08
N VAL A 64 -8.39 -6.87 -0.36
CA VAL A 64 -8.10 -5.59 -1.02
C VAL A 64 -8.72 -4.48 -0.21
N TYR A 65 -7.99 -3.39 -0.06
CA TYR A 65 -8.45 -2.12 0.47
C TYR A 65 -8.22 -1.05 -0.59
N HIS A 66 -9.30 -0.47 -1.11
CA HIS A 66 -9.24 0.55 -2.15
C HIS A 66 -9.87 1.85 -1.67
N ARG A 67 -9.13 2.97 -1.83
CA ARG A 67 -9.56 4.31 -1.44
C ARG A 67 -9.94 5.10 -2.68
N TYR A 68 -11.17 5.60 -2.72
CA TYR A 68 -11.61 6.43 -3.84
C TYR A 68 -10.99 7.82 -3.72
N GLN A 69 -10.36 8.31 -4.78
CA GLN A 69 -9.86 9.69 -4.83
C GLN A 69 -10.98 10.72 -4.96
N GLN A 70 -12.12 10.31 -5.52
CA GLN A 70 -13.30 11.13 -5.67
C GLN A 70 -14.12 11.09 -4.38
N PHE A 71 -14.40 12.26 -3.78
CA PHE A 71 -15.09 12.39 -2.49
C PHE A 71 -16.57 11.99 -2.52
N THR A 72 -17.15 11.71 -3.69
CA THR A 72 -18.57 11.42 -3.86
C THR A 72 -18.79 10.29 -4.88
N MET A 73 -18.76 9.05 -4.40
CA MET A 73 -19.15 7.88 -5.20
C MET A 73 -20.56 7.41 -4.89
N LEU A 74 -21.31 7.04 -5.93
CA LEU A 74 -22.55 6.27 -5.78
C LEU A 74 -22.20 4.85 -5.32
N ARG A 75 -23.14 4.18 -4.64
CA ARG A 75 -22.89 2.84 -4.09
C ARG A 75 -22.61 1.79 -5.16
N SER A 76 -23.36 1.83 -6.26
CA SER A 76 -23.18 0.89 -7.37
C SER A 76 -21.85 1.10 -8.10
N SER A 77 -21.46 2.36 -8.34
CA SER A 77 -20.19 2.67 -8.98
C SER A 77 -19.00 2.30 -8.09
N ALA A 78 -19.09 2.61 -6.79
CA ALA A 78 -18.07 2.21 -5.83
C ALA A 78 -17.88 0.68 -5.82
N ALA A 79 -18.96 -0.09 -5.72
CA ALA A 79 -18.88 -1.55 -5.69
C ALA A 79 -18.26 -2.12 -6.99
N ALA A 80 -18.65 -1.61 -8.15
CA ALA A 80 -18.11 -2.04 -9.43
C ALA A 80 -16.62 -1.74 -9.56
N GLU A 81 -16.19 -0.53 -9.19
CA GLU A 81 -14.76 -0.17 -9.22
C GLU A 81 -13.93 -0.97 -8.23
N CYS A 82 -14.46 -1.24 -7.04
CA CYS A 82 -13.77 -2.06 -6.05
C CYS A 82 -13.56 -3.50 -6.53
N LYS A 83 -14.57 -4.07 -7.21
CA LYS A 83 -14.44 -5.38 -7.86
C LYS A 83 -13.41 -5.35 -8.98
N ALA A 84 -13.43 -4.32 -9.83
CA ALA A 84 -12.45 -4.17 -10.91
C ALA A 84 -11.02 -4.05 -10.35
N ALA A 85 -10.82 -3.25 -9.31
CA ALA A 85 -9.53 -3.14 -8.62
C ALA A 85 -9.10 -4.48 -8.03
N ALA A 86 -10.00 -5.21 -7.37
CA ALA A 86 -9.69 -6.51 -6.80
C ALA A 86 -9.33 -7.56 -7.87
N GLY A 87 -10.03 -7.57 -9.01
CA GLY A 87 -9.69 -8.41 -10.16
C GLY A 87 -8.31 -8.10 -10.72
N ASN A 88 -7.99 -6.82 -10.91
CA ASN A 88 -6.66 -6.40 -11.39
C ASN A 88 -5.54 -6.84 -10.45
N VAL A 89 -5.72 -6.64 -9.14
CA VAL A 89 -4.75 -7.09 -8.13
C VAL A 89 -4.60 -8.60 -8.17
N ALA A 90 -5.70 -9.35 -8.25
CA ALA A 90 -5.64 -10.80 -8.29
C ALA A 90 -4.90 -11.33 -9.52
N THR A 91 -5.19 -10.79 -10.71
CA THR A 91 -4.48 -11.14 -11.93
C THR A 91 -2.99 -10.82 -11.80
N SER A 92 -2.65 -9.63 -11.28
CA SER A 92 -1.27 -9.25 -11.05
C SER A 92 -0.53 -10.16 -10.06
N VAL A 93 -1.20 -10.62 -9.00
CA VAL A 93 -0.66 -11.63 -8.06
C VAL A 93 -0.43 -12.96 -8.76
N ALA A 94 -1.39 -13.41 -9.56
CA ALA A 94 -1.32 -14.66 -10.30
C ALA A 94 -0.17 -14.66 -11.32
N ASP A 95 0.00 -13.55 -12.05
CA ASP A 95 1.09 -13.34 -13.00
C ASP A 95 2.45 -13.41 -12.28
N ARG A 96 2.58 -12.81 -11.09
CA ARG A 96 3.81 -12.91 -10.27
C ARG A 96 4.11 -14.33 -9.82
N TRP A 97 3.10 -15.16 -9.63
CA TRP A 97 3.28 -16.57 -9.29
C TRP A 97 3.29 -17.49 -10.52
N ASN A 98 3.22 -16.93 -11.73
CA ASN A 98 3.20 -17.64 -13.00
C ASN A 98 2.12 -18.74 -13.03
N ARG A 99 0.93 -18.44 -12.49
CA ARG A 99 -0.23 -19.33 -12.44
C ARG A 99 -1.45 -18.65 -13.03
N LYS A 100 -2.33 -19.43 -13.66
CA LYS A 100 -3.60 -18.95 -14.21
C LYS A 100 -4.71 -19.03 -13.17
N LEU A 101 -5.66 -18.10 -13.26
CA LEU A 101 -6.83 -18.04 -12.40
C LEU A 101 -8.02 -18.70 -13.07
N ALA A 102 -8.80 -19.45 -12.29
CA ALA A 102 -10.14 -19.81 -12.70
C ALA A 102 -11.02 -18.54 -12.78
N PRO A 103 -12.11 -18.55 -13.56
CA PRO A 103 -13.07 -17.44 -13.59
C PRO A 103 -13.53 -17.08 -12.18
N MET A 104 -13.43 -15.81 -11.83
CA MET A 104 -13.86 -15.33 -10.52
C MET A 104 -15.37 -15.39 -10.40
N ASP A 105 -15.84 -15.98 -9.31
CA ASP A 105 -17.25 -15.98 -8.97
C ASP A 105 -17.59 -14.72 -8.18
N ASP A 106 -18.23 -13.78 -8.86
CA ASP A 106 -18.70 -12.51 -8.34
C ASP A 106 -19.62 -12.63 -7.10
N SER A 107 -20.28 -13.78 -6.92
CA SER A 107 -21.17 -14.02 -5.78
C SER A 107 -20.42 -14.33 -4.49
N ARG A 108 -19.16 -14.79 -4.61
CA ARG A 108 -18.28 -15.12 -3.47
C ARG A 108 -17.43 -13.95 -3.00
N VAL A 109 -17.55 -12.81 -3.68
CA VAL A 109 -16.81 -11.58 -3.36
C VAL A 109 -17.52 -10.84 -2.25
N GLU A 110 -16.92 -10.84 -1.05
CA GLU A 110 -17.43 -10.06 0.07
C GLU A 110 -16.95 -8.61 -0.08
N LEU A 111 -17.89 -7.68 -0.22
CA LEU A 111 -17.61 -6.25 -0.36
C LEU A 111 -18.13 -5.50 0.85
N ASN A 112 -17.25 -4.69 1.44
CA ASN A 112 -17.60 -3.74 2.46
C ASN A 112 -17.24 -2.32 1.99
N THR A 113 -18.15 -1.37 2.16
CA THR A 113 -17.92 0.03 1.77
C THR A 113 -17.87 0.91 3.01
N SER A 114 -16.80 1.69 3.17
CA SER A 114 -16.66 2.67 4.23
C SER A 114 -17.25 4.01 3.81
N ARG A 115 -17.90 4.69 4.76
CA ARG A 115 -18.53 5.99 4.56
C ARG A 115 -17.90 7.03 5.47
N ASN A 116 -17.77 8.26 4.98
CA ASN A 116 -17.41 9.40 5.82
C ASN A 116 -18.62 9.89 6.65
N TRP A 117 -18.38 10.89 7.51
CA TRP A 117 -19.39 11.53 8.34
C TRP A 117 -20.52 12.21 7.54
N LEU A 118 -20.29 12.51 6.26
CA LEU A 118 -21.28 13.03 5.31
C LEU A 118 -22.06 11.92 4.59
N GLY A 119 -21.87 10.66 4.98
CA GLY A 119 -22.53 9.49 4.39
C GLY A 119 -22.05 9.08 3.00
N LYS A 120 -21.00 9.74 2.47
CA LYS A 120 -20.39 9.45 1.16
C LYS A 120 -19.40 8.31 1.29
N ILE A 121 -19.36 7.45 0.27
CA ILE A 121 -18.43 6.32 0.22
C ILE A 121 -17.03 6.85 -0.11
N THR A 122 -16.05 6.52 0.71
CA THR A 122 -14.65 6.98 0.59
C THR A 122 -13.66 5.85 0.40
N ALA A 123 -14.00 4.64 0.81
CA ALA A 123 -13.19 3.46 0.60
C ALA A 123 -14.05 2.21 0.47
N CYS A 124 -13.47 1.17 -0.11
CA CYS A 124 -14.03 -0.15 -0.16
C CYS A 124 -12.99 -1.17 0.29
N SER A 125 -13.49 -2.28 0.81
CA SER A 125 -12.70 -3.46 1.13
C SER A 125 -13.36 -4.66 0.52
N ALA A 126 -12.57 -5.45 -0.20
CA ALA A 126 -13.02 -6.66 -0.84
C ALA A 126 -12.26 -7.84 -0.26
N LYS A 127 -12.97 -8.94 0.00
CA LYS A 127 -12.38 -10.26 0.25
C LYS A 127 -12.81 -11.17 -0.89
N VAL A 128 -11.83 -11.56 -1.70
CA VAL A 128 -12.04 -12.31 -2.94
C VAL A 128 -11.35 -13.66 -2.80
N PRO A 129 -12.10 -14.77 -2.78
CA PRO A 129 -11.50 -16.07 -2.80
C PRO A 129 -11.16 -16.48 -4.24
N VAL A 130 -9.87 -16.58 -4.52
CA VAL A 130 -9.32 -16.90 -5.84
C VAL A 130 -8.92 -18.37 -5.87
N VAL A 131 -9.22 -19.05 -6.98
CA VAL A 131 -8.91 -20.46 -7.20
C VAL A 131 -8.01 -20.57 -8.43
N TRP A 132 -7.02 -21.47 -8.38
CA TRP A 132 -6.17 -21.75 -9.53
C TRP A 132 -6.97 -22.43 -10.65
N GLU A 133 -6.64 -22.08 -11.90
CA GLU A 133 -7.05 -22.89 -13.04
C GLU A 133 -6.35 -24.26 -12.94
N ARG A 134 -7.12 -25.34 -13.09
CA ARG A 134 -6.60 -26.71 -13.05
C ARG A 134 -6.15 -27.19 -14.42
#